data_AF-A0A5Y9MBI3-F1
#
_entry.id   AF-A0A5Y9MBI3-F1
#
_cell.length_a   1.000
_cell.length_b   1.000
_cell.length_c   1.000
_cell.angle_alpha   90.00
_cell.angle_beta   90.00
_cell.angle_gamma   90.00
#
_symmetry.space_group_name_H-M   'P 1'
#
loop_
_entity.id
_entity.type
_entity.pdbx_description
1 polymer ?
#
loop_
_entity_poly.entity_id
_entity_poly.type
_entity_poly.pdbx_seq_one_letter_code
_entity_poly.pdbx_strand_id
1 'polypeptide(L)'
;MVYEIQKNFLLSDCTLLENLKKDNIPFRNSKFETFYTQITSNHSVKFQSFCNEFYKITKFNNSILEQNQEEKISKKKFEKARKKIIGKSIKKECFEFKFCSLKSYIDIYEEPKICILKIFFPTLDSSNEFKIPKDFKIQKELHHDLNSKHIVLYGFEYQNFDIEKCFKIIEKNQNFSLDFPNYINAYDGFRIFLFYLFKKLKFYWTLSLERKDKQSLCEFLFYSRSLYIVLSSMNTILDKNLSNILALKFKDITKKTQDILASENSNQDLLLFLSDEKIQDLFNDFDFFIK
;
A
#
# COMPACT_ATOMS: atom_id res chain seq x y z
N MET A 1 29.07 -1.70 4.53
CA MET A 1 28.01 -1.94 3.52
C MET A 1 28.32 -1.02 2.35
N VAL A 2 28.53 -1.57 1.16
CA VAL A 2 28.63 -0.76 -0.07
C VAL A 2 27.21 -0.64 -0.61
N TYR A 3 26.62 0.55 -0.57
CA TYR A 3 25.34 0.80 -1.24
C TYR A 3 25.62 0.93 -2.73
N GLU A 4 25.03 0.06 -3.55
CA GLU A 4 25.05 0.23 -5.00
C GLU A 4 24.18 1.45 -5.36
N ILE A 5 24.72 2.38 -6.14
CA ILE A 5 23.99 3.56 -6.61
C ILE A 5 23.17 3.13 -7.81
N GLN A 6 21.86 3.31 -7.79
CA GLN A 6 20.97 2.90 -8.88
C GLN A 6 19.89 3.93 -9.18
N LYS A 7 19.43 3.95 -10.44
CA LYS A 7 18.17 4.59 -10.85
C LYS A 7 17.21 3.53 -11.39
N ASN A 8 15.96 3.62 -10.99
CA ASN A 8 14.89 2.69 -11.34
C ASN A 8 13.86 3.42 -12.21
N PHE A 9 13.49 2.85 -13.35
CA PHE A 9 12.54 3.43 -14.29
C PHE A 9 11.42 2.45 -14.59
N LEU A 10 10.18 2.90 -14.45
CA LEU A 10 9.00 2.14 -14.87
C LEU A 10 8.84 2.25 -16.39
N LEU A 11 8.84 1.09 -17.06
CA LEU A 11 8.61 0.98 -18.50
C LEU A 11 7.12 0.78 -18.78
N SER A 12 6.64 1.26 -19.93
CA SER A 12 5.24 1.07 -20.35
C SER A 12 4.87 -0.38 -20.59
N ASP A 13 5.83 -1.16 -21.08
CA ASP A 13 5.67 -2.54 -21.50
C ASP A 13 7.07 -3.20 -21.66
N CYS A 14 7.11 -4.36 -22.30
CA CYS A 14 8.36 -5.10 -22.55
C CYS A 14 9.05 -4.74 -23.88
N THR A 15 8.57 -3.73 -24.62
CA THR A 15 9.09 -3.39 -25.96
C THR A 15 10.58 -3.05 -25.95
N LEU A 16 11.08 -2.42 -24.89
CA LEU A 16 12.52 -2.16 -24.75
C LEU A 16 13.33 -3.46 -24.76
N LEU A 17 12.91 -4.47 -24.00
CA LEU A 17 13.59 -5.77 -23.98
C LEU A 17 13.54 -6.45 -25.36
N GLU A 18 12.39 -6.38 -26.04
CA GLU A 18 12.22 -6.95 -27.37
C GLU A 18 13.14 -6.28 -28.40
N ASN A 19 13.26 -4.96 -28.35
CA ASN A 19 14.15 -4.20 -29.23
C ASN A 19 15.62 -4.56 -28.99
N LEU A 20 16.05 -4.56 -27.72
CA LEU A 20 17.43 -4.93 -27.37
C LEU A 20 17.77 -6.37 -27.78
N LYS A 21 16.80 -7.29 -27.71
CA LYS A 21 16.98 -8.67 -28.22
C LYS A 21 17.14 -8.71 -29.74
N LYS A 22 16.36 -7.91 -30.49
CA LYS A 22 16.50 -7.80 -31.97
C LYS A 22 17.87 -7.24 -32.36
N ASP A 23 18.41 -6.34 -31.55
CA ASP A 23 19.74 -5.75 -31.73
C ASP A 23 20.88 -6.69 -31.27
N ASN A 24 20.58 -7.95 -30.93
CA ASN A 24 21.53 -8.96 -30.46
C ASN A 24 22.34 -8.55 -29.21
N ILE A 25 21.76 -7.73 -28.34
CA ILE A 25 22.38 -7.41 -27.05
C ILE A 25 22.41 -8.68 -26.19
N PRO A 26 23.57 -9.06 -25.63
CA PRO A 26 23.68 -10.25 -24.80
C PRO A 26 22.98 -10.05 -23.45
N PHE A 27 22.17 -11.03 -23.06
CA PHE A 27 21.47 -11.05 -21.77
C PHE A 27 21.82 -12.28 -20.96
N ARG A 28 21.92 -12.10 -19.63
CA ARG A 28 21.81 -13.19 -18.66
C ARG A 28 20.42 -13.17 -18.05
N ASN A 29 19.64 -14.24 -18.25
CA ASN A 29 18.30 -14.37 -17.66
C ASN A 29 18.38 -15.12 -16.32
N SER A 30 17.62 -14.66 -15.33
CA SER A 30 17.41 -15.37 -14.06
C SER A 30 15.97 -15.20 -13.59
N LYS A 31 15.34 -16.31 -13.20
CA LYS A 31 13.99 -16.29 -12.62
C LYS A 31 14.08 -16.25 -11.09
N PHE A 32 13.26 -15.40 -10.49
CA PHE A 32 13.18 -15.24 -9.05
C PHE A 32 11.76 -15.49 -8.57
N GLU A 33 11.64 -16.21 -7.45
CA GLU A 33 10.45 -16.18 -6.61
C GLU A 33 10.87 -15.72 -5.22
N THR A 34 10.12 -14.78 -4.64
CA THR A 34 10.33 -14.30 -3.27
C THR A 34 9.01 -14.27 -2.53
N PHE A 35 9.01 -14.75 -1.29
CA PHE A 35 7.87 -14.61 -0.40
C PHE A 35 8.30 -14.40 1.05
N TYR A 36 7.37 -13.92 1.87
CA TYR A 36 7.60 -13.66 3.27
C TYR A 36 6.73 -14.58 4.12
N THR A 37 7.28 -15.10 5.22
CA THR A 37 6.50 -15.82 6.25
C THR A 37 6.35 -15.00 7.52
N GLN A 38 7.11 -13.92 7.65
CA GLN A 38 7.03 -13.00 8.77
C GLN A 38 7.51 -11.62 8.35
N ILE A 39 6.71 -10.59 8.67
CA ILE A 39 7.08 -9.19 8.51
C ILE A 39 6.64 -8.43 9.77
N THR A 40 7.58 -7.77 10.41
CA THR A 40 7.34 -6.78 11.47
C THR A 40 8.15 -5.51 11.17
N SER A 41 8.04 -4.50 12.04
CA SER A 41 8.85 -3.27 11.96
C SER A 41 10.35 -3.57 12.01
N ASN A 42 10.75 -4.47 12.91
CA ASN A 42 12.16 -4.70 13.25
C ASN A 42 12.71 -6.02 12.69
N HIS A 43 11.89 -6.86 12.08
CA HIS A 43 12.28 -8.19 11.66
C HIS A 43 11.51 -8.64 10.42
N SER A 44 12.16 -9.37 9.52
CA SER A 44 11.48 -10.07 8.45
C SER A 44 12.18 -11.37 8.08
N VAL A 45 11.38 -12.40 7.79
CA VAL A 45 11.85 -13.67 7.23
C VAL A 45 11.32 -13.78 5.82
N LYS A 46 12.23 -13.73 4.85
CA LYS A 46 11.92 -13.95 3.43
C LYS A 46 12.56 -15.25 2.95
N PHE A 47 11.89 -15.88 1.99
CA PHE A 47 12.39 -17.02 1.25
C PHE A 47 12.53 -16.59 -0.19
N GLN A 48 13.65 -16.95 -0.81
CA GLN A 48 13.95 -16.59 -2.19
C GLN A 48 14.45 -17.82 -2.95
N SER A 49 13.98 -17.99 -4.19
CA SER A 49 14.59 -18.91 -5.14
C SER A 49 15.19 -18.14 -6.30
N PHE A 50 16.34 -18.62 -6.78
CA PHE A 50 16.95 -18.17 -8.04
C PHE A 50 17.73 -19.34 -8.64
N CYS A 51 17.60 -19.58 -9.94
CA CYS A 51 18.36 -20.63 -10.65
C CYS A 51 18.36 -22.02 -9.97
N ASN A 52 17.20 -22.47 -9.46
CA ASN A 52 17.03 -23.72 -8.68
C ASN A 52 17.77 -23.79 -7.33
N GLU A 53 18.31 -22.68 -6.86
CA GLU A 53 18.83 -22.54 -5.51
C GLU A 53 17.78 -21.85 -4.63
N PHE A 54 17.74 -22.22 -3.34
CA PHE A 54 16.71 -21.77 -2.40
C PHE A 54 17.37 -21.23 -1.14
N TYR A 55 16.87 -20.08 -0.68
CA TYR A 55 17.45 -19.35 0.43
C TYR A 55 16.37 -18.94 1.42
N LYS A 56 16.73 -18.96 2.69
CA LYS A 56 16.04 -18.28 3.77
C LYS A 56 16.89 -17.08 4.16
N ILE A 57 16.31 -15.90 4.11
CA ILE A 57 16.97 -14.65 4.47
C ILE A 57 16.21 -14.03 5.63
N THR A 58 16.91 -13.88 6.76
CA THR A 58 16.38 -13.26 7.97
C THR A 58 17.02 -11.89 8.12
N LYS A 59 16.20 -10.84 8.07
CA LYS A 59 16.65 -9.46 8.24
C LYS A 59 16.22 -8.97 9.61
N PHE A 60 17.18 -8.48 10.38
CA PHE A 60 16.94 -7.74 11.61
C PHE A 60 17.20 -6.25 11.34
N ASN A 61 16.14 -5.46 11.38
CA ASN A 61 16.22 -4.01 11.36
C ASN A 61 16.54 -3.55 12.80
N ASN A 62 17.80 -3.67 13.20
CA ASN A 62 18.29 -3.03 14.42
C ASN A 62 18.73 -1.61 14.07
N SER A 63 18.47 -0.63 14.94
CA SER A 63 18.74 0.80 14.68
C SER A 63 20.21 1.14 14.41
N ILE A 64 21.13 0.20 14.70
CA ILE A 64 22.58 0.42 14.65
C ILE A 64 23.23 -0.35 13.50
N LEU A 65 22.75 -1.55 13.14
CA LEU A 65 23.32 -2.38 12.07
C LEU A 65 22.23 -3.26 11.44
N GLU A 66 22.06 -3.17 10.11
CA GLU A 66 21.31 -4.18 9.35
C GLU A 66 22.12 -5.48 9.32
N GLN A 67 21.62 -6.52 9.99
CA GLN A 67 22.17 -7.87 9.89
C GLN A 67 21.23 -8.73 9.06
N ASN A 68 21.68 -9.09 7.86
CA ASN A 68 21.03 -10.08 7.02
C ASN A 68 21.72 -11.43 7.27
N GLN A 69 20.98 -12.41 7.77
CA GLN A 69 21.41 -13.80 7.82
C GLN A 69 20.83 -14.54 6.62
N GLU A 70 21.70 -15.02 5.74
CA GLU A 70 21.34 -15.79 4.56
C GLU A 70 21.73 -17.26 4.76
N GLU A 71 20.75 -18.16 4.66
CA GLU A 71 20.90 -19.61 4.78
C GLU A 71 20.43 -20.27 3.49
N LYS A 72 21.32 -21.03 2.82
CA LYS A 72 20.92 -21.91 1.71
C LYS A 72 20.12 -23.09 2.27
N ILE A 73 18.95 -23.36 1.69
CA ILE A 73 18.02 -24.39 2.15
C ILE A 73 17.66 -25.35 1.01
N SER A 74 17.05 -26.49 1.36
CA SER A 74 16.53 -27.43 0.36
C SER A 74 15.18 -26.97 -0.20
N LYS A 75 14.86 -27.40 -1.42
CA LYS A 75 13.54 -27.23 -2.05
C LYS A 75 12.39 -27.69 -1.14
N LYS A 76 12.57 -28.81 -0.43
CA LYS A 76 11.57 -29.34 0.52
C LYS A 76 11.28 -28.37 1.66
N LYS A 77 12.31 -27.72 2.22
CA LYS A 77 12.14 -26.68 3.26
C LYS A 77 11.43 -25.45 2.68
N PHE A 78 11.80 -25.02 1.48
CA PHE A 78 11.18 -23.90 0.77
C PHE A 78 9.68 -24.10 0.54
N GLU A 79 9.27 -25.25 -0.03
CA GLU A 79 7.85 -25.56 -0.25
C GLU A 79 7.06 -25.72 1.06
N LYS A 80 7.69 -26.23 2.13
CA LYS A 80 7.05 -26.28 3.46
C LYS A 80 6.81 -24.88 4.01
N ALA A 81 7.76 -23.95 3.84
CA ALA A 81 7.62 -22.56 4.25
C ALA A 81 6.59 -21.79 3.41
N ARG A 82 6.49 -22.11 2.12
CA ARG A 82 5.52 -21.50 1.18
C ARG A 82 4.06 -21.66 1.63
N LYS A 83 3.74 -22.76 2.34
CA LYS A 83 2.40 -22.96 2.94
C LYS A 83 2.06 -21.96 4.06
N LYS A 84 3.05 -21.25 4.59
CA LYS A 84 2.92 -20.22 5.65
C LYS A 84 3.15 -18.80 5.11
N ILE A 85 2.99 -18.62 3.81
CA ILE A 85 3.19 -17.33 3.17
C ILE A 85 2.23 -16.27 3.72
N ILE A 86 2.76 -15.07 3.93
CA ILE A 86 1.97 -13.86 4.17
C ILE A 86 1.76 -13.19 2.81
N GLY A 87 0.51 -12.97 2.45
CA GLY A 87 0.15 -12.40 1.15
C GLY A 87 0.47 -13.34 -0.01
N LYS A 88 1.09 -12.81 -1.06
CA LYS A 88 1.42 -13.53 -2.30
C LYS A 88 2.92 -13.59 -2.54
N SER A 89 3.35 -14.57 -3.31
CA SER A 89 4.74 -14.67 -3.78
C SER A 89 4.97 -13.67 -4.89
N ILE A 90 6.05 -12.90 -4.81
CA ILE A 90 6.52 -12.03 -5.88
C ILE A 90 7.42 -12.85 -6.80
N LYS A 91 7.02 -12.98 -8.06
CA LYS A 91 7.80 -13.66 -9.09
C LYS A 91 8.23 -12.68 -10.15
N LYS A 92 9.46 -12.81 -10.61
CA LYS A 92 10.00 -11.98 -11.68
C LYS A 92 11.04 -12.72 -12.51
N GLU A 93 11.19 -12.29 -13.76
CA GLU A 93 12.34 -12.59 -14.60
C GLU A 93 13.25 -11.36 -14.64
N CYS A 94 14.54 -11.56 -14.44
CA CYS A 94 15.56 -10.51 -14.51
C CYS A 94 16.44 -10.76 -15.72
N PHE A 95 16.53 -9.75 -16.59
CA PHE A 95 17.39 -9.73 -17.75
C PHE A 95 18.56 -8.78 -17.49
N GLU A 96 19.73 -9.34 -17.19
CA GLU A 96 20.97 -8.60 -16.96
C GLU A 96 21.70 -8.33 -18.27
N PHE A 97 22.08 -7.08 -18.50
CA PHE A 97 22.80 -6.61 -19.67
C PHE A 97 23.70 -5.40 -19.34
N LYS A 98 24.47 -4.95 -20.33
CA LYS A 98 25.24 -3.70 -20.23
C LYS A 98 24.60 -2.61 -21.09
N PHE A 99 24.27 -1.49 -20.47
CA PHE A 99 23.82 -0.28 -21.17
C PHE A 99 24.90 0.79 -21.04
N CYS A 100 25.51 1.21 -22.16
CA CYS A 100 26.64 2.16 -22.13
C CYS A 100 27.75 1.75 -21.13
N SER A 101 28.10 0.47 -21.10
CA SER A 101 29.02 -0.16 -20.13
C SER A 101 28.54 -0.23 -18.67
N LEU A 102 27.39 0.34 -18.33
CA LEU A 102 26.76 0.25 -17.01
C LEU A 102 26.02 -1.07 -16.85
N LYS A 103 26.20 -1.71 -15.70
CA LYS A 103 25.40 -2.86 -15.27
C LYS A 103 23.93 -2.43 -15.23
N SER A 104 23.07 -3.16 -15.93
CA SER A 104 21.66 -2.78 -16.08
C SER A 104 20.77 -4.01 -16.09
N TYR A 105 19.59 -3.90 -15.49
CA TYR A 105 18.60 -4.97 -15.40
C TYR A 105 17.26 -4.54 -16.01
N ILE A 106 16.59 -5.44 -16.71
CA ILE A 106 15.14 -5.35 -16.95
C ILE A 106 14.48 -6.42 -16.08
N ASP A 107 13.78 -5.98 -15.04
CA ASP A 107 12.97 -6.82 -14.16
C ASP A 107 11.53 -6.86 -14.70
N ILE A 108 11.02 -8.04 -15.06
CA ILE A 108 9.64 -8.28 -15.46
C ILE A 108 8.94 -9.07 -14.36
N TYR A 109 7.98 -8.45 -13.68
CA TYR A 109 7.20 -9.07 -12.61
C TYR A 109 5.97 -9.77 -13.20
N GLU A 110 5.69 -10.99 -12.72
CA GLU A 110 4.48 -11.72 -13.12
C GLU A 110 3.22 -11.02 -12.60
N GLU A 111 3.23 -10.62 -11.32
CA GLU A 111 2.15 -9.89 -10.66
C GLU A 111 2.74 -8.95 -9.57
N PRO A 112 2.38 -7.65 -9.57
CA PRO A 112 1.65 -6.96 -10.63
C PRO A 112 2.47 -6.98 -11.93
N LYS A 113 1.82 -6.96 -13.11
CA LYS A 113 2.48 -7.05 -14.43
C LYS A 113 3.29 -5.79 -14.77
N ILE A 114 4.42 -5.61 -14.10
CA ILE A 114 5.25 -4.41 -14.20
C ILE A 114 6.63 -4.72 -14.77
N CYS A 115 7.17 -3.76 -15.51
CA CYS A 115 8.46 -3.85 -16.17
C CYS A 115 9.35 -2.70 -15.69
N ILE A 116 10.50 -3.01 -15.10
CA ILE A 116 11.38 -2.02 -14.47
C ILE A 116 12.77 -2.12 -15.06
N LEU A 117 13.26 -1.00 -15.59
CA LEU A 117 14.66 -0.83 -15.94
C LEU A 117 15.43 -0.32 -14.72
N LYS A 118 16.50 -1.02 -14.34
CA LYS A 118 17.43 -0.61 -13.30
C LYS A 118 18.79 -0.37 -13.91
N ILE A 119 19.40 0.76 -13.61
CA ILE A 119 20.73 1.13 -14.07
C ILE A 119 21.60 1.41 -12.86
N PHE A 120 22.76 0.76 -12.79
CA PHE A 120 23.69 0.86 -11.68
C PHE A 120 24.88 1.75 -12.05
N PHE A 121 25.22 2.66 -11.15
CA PHE A 121 26.23 3.69 -11.35
C PHE A 121 27.41 3.49 -10.40
N PRO A 122 28.65 3.75 -10.87
CA PRO A 122 29.83 3.68 -10.01
C PRO A 122 29.91 4.86 -9.02
N THR A 123 29.34 6.01 -9.35
CA THR A 123 29.40 7.25 -8.54
C THR A 123 28.08 8.00 -8.55
N LEU A 124 27.85 8.86 -7.55
CA LEU A 124 26.66 9.70 -7.48
C LEU A 124 26.65 10.72 -8.62
N ASP A 125 27.81 11.28 -8.97
CA ASP A 125 27.93 12.26 -10.06
C ASP A 125 27.49 11.67 -11.40
N SER A 126 27.94 10.45 -11.73
CA SER A 126 27.53 9.76 -12.96
C SER A 126 26.02 9.46 -12.99
N SER A 127 25.41 9.16 -11.83
CA SER A 127 23.96 9.00 -11.71
C SER A 127 23.24 10.33 -11.95
N ASN A 128 23.73 11.43 -11.38
CA ASN A 128 23.12 12.77 -11.51
C ASN A 128 23.18 13.31 -12.94
N GLU A 129 24.29 13.06 -13.65
CA GLU A 129 24.46 13.48 -15.05
C GLU A 129 23.71 12.59 -16.05
N PHE A 130 23.35 11.37 -15.66
CA PHE A 130 22.69 10.42 -16.53
C PHE A 130 21.31 10.90 -17.01
N LYS A 131 21.14 10.92 -18.33
CA LYS A 131 19.86 11.20 -18.99
C LYS A 131 19.38 9.96 -19.72
N ILE A 132 18.18 9.51 -19.37
CA ILE A 132 17.56 8.34 -20.01
C ILE A 132 17.17 8.67 -21.47
N PRO A 133 17.42 7.77 -22.44
CA PRO A 133 16.98 7.98 -23.81
C PRO A 133 15.46 8.08 -23.93
N LYS A 134 14.95 9.01 -24.74
CA LYS A 134 13.51 9.20 -24.96
C LYS A 134 12.83 7.97 -25.56
N ASP A 135 13.56 7.20 -26.37
CA ASP A 135 13.05 6.03 -27.08
C ASP A 135 12.70 4.87 -26.14
N PHE A 136 13.12 4.93 -24.86
CA PHE A 136 12.86 3.87 -23.89
C PHE A 136 11.43 3.91 -23.34
N LYS A 137 10.62 4.91 -23.71
CA LYS A 137 9.21 5.07 -23.30
C LYS A 137 9.01 4.91 -21.79
N ILE A 138 9.84 5.61 -21.02
CA ILE A 138 9.73 5.63 -19.55
C ILE A 138 8.40 6.29 -19.16
N GLN A 139 7.62 5.62 -18.31
CA GLN A 139 6.43 6.19 -17.70
C GLN A 139 6.79 7.11 -16.53
N LYS A 140 7.68 6.64 -15.65
CA LYS A 140 8.06 7.34 -14.41
C LYS A 140 9.42 6.87 -13.91
N GLU A 141 10.21 7.78 -13.34
CA GLU A 141 11.38 7.43 -12.52
C GLU A 141 10.94 7.12 -11.09
N LEU A 142 11.40 6.00 -10.54
CA LEU A 142 11.06 5.55 -9.19
C LEU A 142 12.19 5.99 -8.24
N HIS A 143 11.89 6.98 -7.39
CA HIS A 143 12.84 7.53 -6.41
C HIS A 143 13.12 6.64 -5.20
N HIS A 144 12.40 5.53 -5.06
CA HIS A 144 12.59 4.55 -3.99
C HIS A 144 12.93 3.19 -4.59
N ASP A 145 13.74 2.42 -3.85
CA ASP A 145 14.03 1.04 -4.19
C ASP A 145 12.74 0.22 -4.13
N LEU A 146 12.18 -0.12 -5.30
CA LEU A 146 11.07 -1.04 -5.37
C LEU A 146 11.55 -2.44 -4.96
N ASN A 147 11.44 -2.72 -3.67
CA ASN A 147 11.77 -4.01 -3.10
C ASN A 147 10.51 -4.86 -2.93
N SER A 148 10.69 -6.18 -2.87
CA SER A 148 9.58 -7.12 -2.76
C SER A 148 8.79 -6.96 -1.46
N LYS A 149 9.39 -6.46 -0.38
CA LYS A 149 8.70 -6.19 0.88
C LYS A 149 7.67 -5.07 0.70
N HIS A 150 8.04 -4.00 0.00
CA HIS A 150 7.15 -2.87 -0.27
C HIS A 150 5.95 -3.30 -1.11
N ILE A 151 6.17 -4.04 -2.21
CA ILE A 151 5.09 -4.55 -3.06
C ILE A 151 4.10 -5.43 -2.26
N VAL A 152 4.62 -6.31 -1.40
CA VAL A 152 3.78 -7.21 -0.60
C VAL A 152 2.94 -6.46 0.45
N LEU A 153 3.50 -5.41 1.06
CA LEU A 153 2.83 -4.67 2.13
C LEU A 153 1.89 -3.57 1.62
N TYR A 154 2.34 -2.85 0.60
CA TYR A 154 1.72 -1.59 0.16
C TYR A 154 1.16 -1.67 -1.26
N GLY A 155 1.26 -2.82 -1.91
CA GLY A 155 0.92 -2.97 -3.32
C GLY A 155 1.87 -2.20 -4.21
N PHE A 156 1.43 -1.90 -5.43
CA PHE A 156 2.17 -1.05 -6.34
C PHE A 156 1.18 -0.25 -7.17
N GLU A 157 1.44 1.05 -7.31
CA GLU A 157 0.63 1.96 -8.10
C GLU A 157 0.80 1.62 -9.58
N TYR A 158 -0.02 0.68 -10.09
CA TYR A 158 0.03 0.30 -11.49
C TYR A 158 -1.35 -0.03 -12.04
N GLN A 159 -1.61 0.58 -13.19
CA GLN A 159 -2.89 0.72 -13.88
C GLN A 159 -3.79 1.81 -13.29
N ASN A 160 -4.57 2.42 -14.17
CA ASN A 160 -5.59 3.44 -13.89
C ASN A 160 -6.67 2.87 -12.97
N PHE A 161 -6.35 2.65 -11.70
CA PHE A 161 -7.31 2.27 -10.70
C PHE A 161 -8.21 3.48 -10.45
N ASP A 162 -9.41 3.42 -11.01
CA ASP A 162 -10.38 4.49 -10.96
C ASP A 162 -11.06 4.51 -9.59
N ILE A 163 -10.42 5.19 -8.64
CA ILE A 163 -10.95 5.37 -7.29
C ILE A 163 -12.33 6.06 -7.30
N GLU A 164 -12.57 6.97 -8.24
CA GLU A 164 -13.85 7.68 -8.40
C GLU A 164 -14.98 6.71 -8.75
N LYS A 165 -14.70 5.71 -9.59
CA LYS A 165 -15.67 4.64 -9.88
C LYS A 165 -16.01 3.84 -8.62
N CYS A 166 -15.02 3.54 -7.77
CA CYS A 166 -15.26 2.87 -6.48
C CYS A 166 -16.13 3.73 -5.56
N PHE A 167 -15.84 5.04 -5.46
CA PHE A 167 -16.66 5.97 -4.67
C PHE A 167 -18.12 6.01 -5.18
N LYS A 168 -18.33 6.10 -6.49
CA LYS A 168 -19.68 6.07 -7.10
C LYS A 168 -20.44 4.78 -6.80
N ILE A 169 -19.76 3.64 -6.72
CA ILE A 169 -20.39 2.35 -6.36
C ILE A 169 -20.85 2.39 -4.88
N ILE A 170 -19.97 2.84 -3.98
CA ILE A 170 -20.26 2.97 -2.54
C ILE A 170 -21.40 3.96 -2.28
N GLU A 171 -21.48 5.04 -3.06
CA GLU A 171 -22.58 6.02 -2.94
C GLU A 171 -23.94 5.42 -3.33
N LYS A 172 -23.97 4.49 -4.30
CA LYS A 172 -25.21 3.86 -4.77
C LYS A 172 -25.69 2.71 -3.90
N ASN A 173 -24.77 1.93 -3.34
CA ASN A 173 -25.09 0.78 -2.50
C ASN A 173 -23.98 0.61 -1.47
N GLN A 174 -24.30 0.23 -0.23
CA GLN A 174 -23.33 -0.02 0.82
C GLN A 174 -23.45 -1.41 1.46
N ASN A 175 -24.33 -2.26 0.92
CA ASN A 175 -24.61 -3.60 1.43
C ASN A 175 -23.81 -4.63 0.64
N PHE A 176 -22.50 -4.50 0.68
CA PHE A 176 -21.56 -5.43 0.07
C PHE A 176 -20.26 -5.46 0.88
N SER A 177 -19.49 -6.53 0.72
CA SER A 177 -18.14 -6.66 1.27
C SER A 177 -17.13 -6.00 0.34
N LEU A 178 -16.26 -5.16 0.88
CA LEU A 178 -15.12 -4.64 0.12
C LEU A 178 -14.18 -5.80 -0.23
N ASP A 179 -14.03 -6.05 -1.54
CA ASP A 179 -13.06 -6.97 -2.09
C ASP A 179 -12.12 -6.17 -3.00
N PHE A 180 -10.84 -6.13 -2.64
CA PHE A 180 -9.85 -5.30 -3.31
C PHE A 180 -9.06 -6.13 -4.31
N PRO A 181 -8.72 -5.57 -5.49
CA PRO A 181 -7.87 -6.28 -6.44
C PRO A 181 -6.48 -6.51 -5.86
N ASN A 182 -5.82 -7.56 -6.33
CA ASN A 182 -4.45 -7.87 -5.92
C ASN A 182 -3.53 -6.68 -6.22
N TYR A 183 -2.64 -6.37 -5.26
CA TYR A 183 -1.64 -5.31 -5.37
C TYR A 183 -2.19 -3.88 -5.55
N ILE A 184 -3.47 -3.63 -5.22
CA ILE A 184 -3.95 -2.26 -5.05
C ILE A 184 -2.98 -1.49 -4.16
N ASN A 185 -2.69 -0.23 -4.54
CA ASN A 185 -1.92 0.63 -3.67
C ASN A 185 -2.65 0.74 -2.32
N ALA A 186 -1.92 0.49 -1.22
CA ALA A 186 -2.51 0.52 0.10
C ALA A 186 -3.15 1.88 0.41
N TYR A 187 -2.56 2.99 -0.03
CA TYR A 187 -3.13 4.33 0.13
C TYR A 187 -4.54 4.42 -0.48
N ASP A 188 -4.73 3.97 -1.73
CA ASP A 188 -6.04 3.98 -2.39
C ASP A 188 -7.03 3.01 -1.73
N GLY A 189 -6.56 1.82 -1.34
CA GLY A 189 -7.37 0.86 -0.58
C GLY A 189 -7.86 1.45 0.74
N PHE A 190 -7.01 2.19 1.44
CA PHE A 190 -7.37 2.89 2.67
C PHE A 190 -8.34 4.03 2.43
N ARG A 191 -8.16 4.83 1.38
CA ARG A 191 -9.11 5.88 1.00
C ARG A 191 -10.50 5.31 0.72
N ILE A 192 -10.60 4.21 -0.03
CA ILE A 192 -11.87 3.51 -0.29
C ILE A 192 -12.49 3.00 1.01
N PHE A 193 -11.69 2.38 1.87
CA PHE A 193 -12.19 1.87 3.15
C PHE A 193 -12.71 2.98 4.06
N LEU A 194 -11.98 4.10 4.17
CA LEU A 194 -12.42 5.27 4.92
C LEU A 194 -13.69 5.88 4.32
N PHE A 195 -13.77 5.97 2.99
CA PHE A 195 -14.97 6.44 2.30
C PHE A 195 -16.19 5.58 2.63
N TYR A 196 -16.03 4.25 2.60
CA TYR A 196 -17.08 3.30 2.94
C TYR A 196 -17.59 3.51 4.38
N LEU A 197 -16.67 3.56 5.36
CA LEU A 197 -17.03 3.81 6.76
C LEU A 197 -17.71 5.17 6.93
N PHE A 198 -17.23 6.19 6.23
CA PHE A 198 -17.77 7.53 6.31
C PHE A 198 -19.18 7.65 5.74
N LYS A 199 -19.45 6.97 4.62
CA LYS A 199 -20.79 6.96 4.03
C LYS A 199 -21.79 6.21 4.91
N LYS A 200 -21.38 5.13 5.57
CA LYS A 200 -22.19 4.47 6.62
C LYS A 200 -22.44 5.39 7.81
N LEU A 201 -21.41 6.10 8.28
CA LEU A 201 -21.55 7.09 9.35
C LEU A 201 -22.58 8.16 9.00
N LYS A 202 -22.45 8.79 7.82
CA LYS A 202 -23.39 9.83 7.34
C LYS A 202 -24.82 9.30 7.24
N PHE A 203 -25.00 8.07 6.76
CA PHE A 203 -26.32 7.44 6.68
C PHE A 203 -26.98 7.30 8.07
N TYR A 204 -26.24 6.77 9.06
CA TYR A 204 -26.77 6.62 10.41
C TYR A 204 -26.89 7.93 11.19
N TRP A 205 -26.08 8.93 10.85
CA TRP A 205 -26.26 10.30 11.33
C TRP A 205 -27.62 10.87 10.90
N THR A 206 -27.95 10.79 9.60
CA THR A 206 -29.25 11.24 9.08
C THR A 206 -30.41 10.45 9.70
N LEU A 207 -30.30 9.11 9.77
CA LEU A 207 -31.34 8.29 10.41
C LEU A 207 -31.54 8.63 11.89
N SER A 208 -30.46 8.92 12.62
CA SER A 208 -30.54 9.31 14.03
C SER A 208 -31.26 10.65 14.21
N LEU A 209 -31.07 11.60 13.29
CA LEU A 209 -31.79 12.87 13.27
C LEU A 209 -33.29 12.70 12.96
N GLU A 210 -33.61 11.85 11.98
CA GLU A 210 -34.99 11.63 11.51
C GLU A 210 -35.82 10.78 12.49
N ARG A 211 -35.31 9.62 12.88
CA ARG A 211 -36.04 8.61 13.64
C ARG A 211 -35.90 8.77 15.15
N LYS A 212 -34.81 9.41 15.60
CA LYS A 212 -34.48 9.60 17.03
C LYS A 212 -34.48 8.28 17.81
N ASP A 213 -34.10 7.20 17.13
CA ASP A 213 -34.09 5.87 17.71
C ASP A 213 -32.68 5.48 18.17
N LYS A 214 -32.62 4.71 19.27
CA LYS A 214 -31.36 4.29 19.90
C LYS A 214 -30.51 3.39 18.99
N GLN A 215 -31.13 2.61 18.10
CA GLN A 215 -30.42 1.68 17.25
C GLN A 215 -29.60 2.41 16.20
N SER A 216 -30.18 3.41 15.53
CA SER A 216 -29.48 4.29 14.59
C SER A 216 -28.30 5.00 15.26
N LEU A 217 -28.48 5.43 16.51
CA LEU A 217 -27.42 6.09 17.28
C LEU A 217 -26.29 5.14 17.69
N CYS A 218 -26.62 3.89 18.04
CA CYS A 218 -25.61 2.85 18.29
C CYS A 218 -24.77 2.55 17.04
N GLU A 219 -25.39 2.49 15.87
CA GLU A 219 -24.68 2.33 14.61
C GLU A 219 -23.79 3.55 14.30
N PHE A 220 -24.30 4.77 14.50
CA PHE A 220 -23.50 6.00 14.38
C PHE A 220 -22.26 5.98 15.30
N LEU A 221 -22.42 5.55 16.56
CA LEU A 221 -21.32 5.36 17.50
C LEU A 221 -20.31 4.32 16.98
N PHE A 222 -20.80 3.19 16.45
CA PHE A 222 -19.95 2.13 15.91
C PHE A 222 -19.06 2.62 14.76
N TYR A 223 -19.63 3.33 13.78
CA TYR A 223 -18.83 3.86 12.66
C TYR A 223 -17.91 5.01 13.08
N SER A 224 -18.33 5.87 14.02
CA SER A 224 -17.46 6.93 14.58
C SER A 224 -16.22 6.34 15.25
N ARG A 225 -16.44 5.32 16.09
CA ARG A 225 -15.36 4.60 16.76
C ARG A 225 -14.47 3.86 15.78
N SER A 226 -15.04 3.29 14.72
CA SER A 226 -14.29 2.58 13.68
C SER A 226 -13.34 3.54 12.95
N LEU A 227 -13.83 4.73 12.55
CA LEU A 227 -13.00 5.77 11.94
C LEU A 227 -11.87 6.22 12.88
N TYR A 228 -12.17 6.46 14.17
CA TYR A 228 -11.14 6.78 15.16
C TYR A 228 -10.04 5.70 15.23
N ILE A 229 -10.41 4.42 15.32
CA ILE A 229 -9.45 3.31 15.43
C ILE A 229 -8.59 3.22 14.18
N VAL A 230 -9.20 3.29 12.98
CA VAL A 230 -8.49 3.17 11.71
C VAL A 230 -7.50 4.32 11.55
N LEU A 231 -7.94 5.57 11.74
CA LEU A 231 -7.08 6.75 11.64
C LEU A 231 -5.93 6.75 12.66
N SER A 232 -6.17 6.22 13.87
CA SER A 232 -5.13 6.12 14.91
C SER A 232 -4.08 5.04 14.62
N SER A 233 -4.39 4.06 13.75
CA SER A 233 -3.57 2.86 13.55
C SER A 233 -2.71 2.89 12.28
N MET A 234 -2.95 3.84 11.36
CA MET A 234 -2.43 3.79 9.98
C MET A 234 -1.36 4.86 9.68
N ASN A 235 -0.48 5.10 10.63
CA ASN A 235 0.60 6.10 10.53
C ASN A 235 1.71 5.79 9.52
N THR A 236 1.70 4.59 8.90
CA THR A 236 2.66 4.20 7.86
C THR A 236 2.15 4.45 6.45
N ILE A 237 0.88 4.84 6.31
CA ILE A 237 0.20 5.00 5.02
C ILE A 237 -0.34 6.42 4.87
N LEU A 238 -0.92 6.97 5.94
CA LEU A 238 -1.43 8.34 5.99
C LEU A 238 -0.43 9.25 6.68
N ASP A 239 -0.50 10.55 6.37
CA ASP A 239 0.23 11.54 7.14
C ASP A 239 -0.16 11.46 8.61
N LYS A 240 0.84 11.23 9.47
CA LYS A 240 0.62 10.95 10.89
C LYS A 240 -0.04 12.12 11.60
N ASN A 241 0.33 13.36 11.27
CA ASN A 241 -0.18 14.53 11.96
C ASN A 241 -1.64 14.76 11.59
N LEU A 242 -1.95 14.75 10.28
CA LEU A 242 -3.31 14.90 9.77
C LEU A 242 -4.24 13.78 10.26
N SER A 243 -3.78 12.53 10.18
CA SER A 243 -4.55 11.37 10.65
C SER A 243 -4.84 11.45 12.15
N ASN A 244 -3.88 11.90 12.96
CA ASN A 244 -4.09 12.09 14.40
C ASN A 244 -5.10 13.20 14.71
N ILE A 245 -5.05 14.32 13.98
CA ILE A 245 -6.00 15.43 14.16
C ILE A 245 -7.43 14.94 13.90
N LEU A 246 -7.65 14.24 12.78
CA LEU A 246 -8.96 13.68 12.42
C LEU A 246 -9.41 12.60 13.41
N ALA A 247 -8.51 11.71 13.83
CA ALA A 247 -8.79 10.69 14.83
C ALA A 247 -9.31 11.31 16.14
N LEU A 248 -8.67 12.38 16.64
CA LEU A 248 -9.10 13.05 17.87
C LEU A 248 -10.51 13.64 17.73
N LYS A 249 -10.85 14.23 16.59
CA LYS A 249 -12.21 14.73 16.33
C LYS A 249 -13.25 13.59 16.40
N PHE A 250 -12.98 12.44 15.80
CA PHE A 250 -13.87 11.27 15.90
C PHE A 250 -13.93 10.65 17.30
N LYS A 251 -12.84 10.71 18.06
CA LYS A 251 -12.81 10.29 19.48
C LYS A 251 -13.77 11.13 20.33
N ASP A 252 -13.79 12.44 20.12
CA ASP A 252 -14.68 13.35 20.84
C ASP A 252 -16.16 13.08 20.50
N ILE A 253 -16.46 12.84 19.23
CA ILE A 253 -17.81 12.40 18.79
C ILE A 253 -18.20 11.08 19.46
N THR A 254 -17.30 10.10 19.47
CA THR A 254 -17.53 8.79 20.09
C THR A 254 -17.87 8.94 21.56
N LYS A 255 -17.11 9.76 22.29
CA LYS A 255 -17.34 10.00 23.72
C LYS A 255 -18.69 10.68 23.97
N LYS A 256 -18.97 11.79 23.27
CA LYS A 256 -20.24 12.51 23.42
C LYS A 256 -21.46 11.64 23.08
N THR A 257 -21.37 10.85 22.02
CA THR A 257 -22.45 9.93 21.63
C THR A 257 -22.69 8.87 22.70
N GLN A 258 -21.63 8.35 23.30
CA GLN A 258 -21.72 7.37 24.38
C GLN A 258 -22.36 7.98 25.64
N ASP A 259 -22.00 9.22 25.99
CA ASP A 259 -22.60 9.95 27.11
C ASP A 259 -24.10 10.18 26.89
N ILE A 260 -24.52 10.57 25.67
CA ILE A 260 -25.94 10.75 25.30
C ILE A 260 -26.71 9.43 25.41
N LEU A 261 -26.13 8.31 24.93
CA LEU A 261 -26.75 6.97 25.02
C LEU A 261 -26.94 6.49 26.46
N ALA A 262 -26.15 7.02 27.41
CA ALA A 262 -26.23 6.72 28.84
C ALA A 262 -27.18 7.68 29.60
N SER A 263 -27.59 8.79 28.98
CA SER A 263 -28.44 9.81 29.60
C SER A 263 -29.94 9.49 29.52
N GLU A 264 -30.72 9.94 30.51
CA GLU A 264 -32.18 9.79 30.54
C GLU A 264 -32.89 10.80 29.60
N ASN A 265 -32.26 11.96 29.31
CA ASN A 265 -32.78 13.03 28.43
C ASN A 265 -32.29 12.92 26.96
N SER A 266 -32.04 11.68 26.52
CA SER A 266 -31.30 11.39 25.28
C SER A 266 -31.78 12.12 24.02
N ASN A 267 -33.07 12.41 23.84
CA ASN A 267 -33.60 12.96 22.59
C ASN A 267 -33.29 14.45 22.34
N GLN A 268 -33.26 15.30 23.38
CA GLN A 268 -32.93 16.73 23.20
C GLN A 268 -31.42 16.94 23.04
N ASP A 269 -30.63 16.25 23.87
CA ASP A 269 -29.17 16.30 23.82
C ASP A 269 -28.65 15.73 22.49
N LEU A 270 -29.33 14.70 21.96
CA LEU A 270 -29.04 14.13 20.65
C LEU A 270 -29.20 15.14 19.51
N LEU A 271 -30.32 15.87 19.48
CA LEU A 271 -30.60 16.83 18.40
C LEU A 271 -29.62 18.01 18.43
N LEU A 272 -29.32 18.53 19.62
CA LEU A 272 -28.35 19.61 19.78
C LEU A 272 -26.95 19.17 19.37
N PHE A 273 -26.55 17.96 19.77
CA PHE A 273 -25.24 17.42 19.41
C PHE A 273 -25.12 17.14 17.92
N LEU A 274 -26.08 16.41 17.31
CA LEU A 274 -25.99 16.01 15.91
C LEU A 274 -26.16 17.18 14.93
N SER A 275 -26.77 18.28 15.38
CA SER A 275 -26.94 19.51 14.59
C SER A 275 -25.80 20.53 14.80
N ASP A 276 -24.80 20.21 15.61
CA ASP A 276 -23.65 21.08 15.89
C ASP A 276 -22.84 21.32 14.59
N GLU A 277 -22.55 22.58 14.28
CA GLU A 277 -21.72 22.99 13.14
C GLU A 277 -20.38 22.26 13.12
N LYS A 278 -19.81 21.94 14.29
CA LYS A 278 -18.53 21.21 14.39
C LYS A 278 -18.58 19.82 13.78
N ILE A 279 -19.73 19.15 13.81
CA ILE A 279 -19.90 17.84 13.15
C ILE A 279 -19.93 18.03 11.64
N GLN A 280 -20.64 19.05 11.16
CA GLN A 280 -20.70 19.35 9.73
C GLN A 280 -19.33 19.75 9.18
N ASP A 281 -18.59 20.59 9.90
CA ASP A 281 -17.21 20.97 9.56
C ASP A 281 -16.30 19.74 9.50
N LEU A 282 -16.35 18.85 10.50
CA LEU A 282 -15.60 17.60 10.44
C LEU A 282 -15.99 16.76 9.22
N PHE A 283 -17.28 16.69 8.89
CA PHE A 283 -17.73 15.90 7.75
C PHE A 283 -17.26 16.49 6.42
N ASN A 284 -17.15 17.82 6.32
CA ASN A 284 -16.60 18.49 5.15
C ASN A 284 -15.08 18.28 5.06
N ASP A 285 -14.35 18.49 6.16
CA ASP A 285 -12.92 18.22 6.28
C ASP A 285 -12.60 16.78 5.86
N PHE A 286 -13.40 15.82 6.33
CA PHE A 286 -13.17 14.40 6.07
C PHE A 286 -13.51 13.99 4.64
N ASP A 287 -14.55 14.59 4.03
CA ASP A 287 -14.86 14.36 2.61
C ASP A 287 -13.72 14.88 1.73
N PHE A 288 -13.16 16.05 2.05
CA PHE A 288 -11.98 16.62 1.38
C PHE A 288 -10.72 15.79 1.61
N PHE A 289 -10.52 15.25 2.80
CA PHE A 289 -9.37 14.38 3.09
C PHE A 289 -9.40 13.07 2.29
N ILE A 290 -10.60 12.51 2.07
CA ILE A 290 -10.75 11.22 1.38
C ILE A 290 -10.68 11.38 -0.15
N LYS A 291 -11.14 12.49 -0.72
CA LYS A 291 -11.21 12.75 -2.18
C LYS A 291 -9.98 13.46 -2.70
#